data_AF-A0A843SUR2-F1
#
_entry.id   AF-A0A843SUR2-F1
#
_cell.length_a   1.000
_cell.length_b   1.000
_cell.length_c   1.000
_cell.angle_alpha   90.00
_cell.angle_beta   90.00
_cell.angle_gamma   90.00
#
_symmetry.space_group_name_H-M   'P 1'
#
loop_
_entity.id
_entity.type
_entity.pdbx_description
1 polymer ?
#
loop_
_entity_poly.entity_id
_entity_poly.type
_entity_poly.pdbx_seq_one_letter_code
_entity_poly.pdbx_strand_id
1 'polypeptide(L)'
;MTADLQEVAQDKHLRVSAPGPAPVPADDAAPLLPPRSEGGVTRADRLSGDIGYIDVVGFPSLAVFKSAVDQAMASLEDTEALIIDVRRNGGGSPESVSNLVSYFLDAGAEPVKINEFFMSGGYVAAKEPQVRRNEFHGYPLTLTYRMAFRIHPTALVGRGRAVGAQCL
;
A
#
# COMPACT_ATOMS: atom_id res chain seq x y z
N MET A 1 -23.04 0.42 -29.61
CA MET A 1 -23.14 -0.69 -28.63
C MET A 1 -22.35 -0.41 -27.36
N THR A 2 -21.00 -0.38 -27.38
CA THR A 2 -20.24 -0.07 -26.14
C THR A 2 -20.61 1.29 -25.57
N ALA A 3 -20.64 2.35 -26.39
CA ALA A 3 -21.06 3.68 -25.94
C ALA A 3 -22.47 3.66 -25.33
N ASP A 4 -23.45 3.09 -26.04
CA ASP A 4 -24.83 2.99 -25.57
C ASP A 4 -24.96 2.23 -24.22
N LEU A 5 -24.21 1.14 -24.05
CA LEU A 5 -24.21 0.39 -22.78
C LEU A 5 -23.53 1.17 -21.65
N GLN A 6 -22.46 1.89 -21.93
CA GLN A 6 -21.81 2.76 -20.95
C GLN A 6 -22.69 3.96 -20.58
N GLU A 7 -23.49 4.48 -21.52
CA GLU A 7 -24.47 5.53 -21.28
C GLU A 7 -25.65 5.03 -20.42
N VAL A 8 -26.15 3.83 -20.68
CA VAL A 8 -27.26 3.27 -19.87
C VAL A 8 -26.78 2.82 -18.49
N ALA A 9 -25.66 2.09 -18.41
CA ALA A 9 -25.14 1.54 -17.15
C ALA A 9 -24.32 2.55 -16.33
N GLN A 10 -23.90 3.67 -16.94
CA GLN A 10 -22.97 4.65 -16.35
C GLN A 10 -21.65 4.02 -15.85
N ASP A 11 -21.21 2.92 -16.49
CA ASP A 11 -20.01 2.19 -16.13
C ASP A 11 -19.05 2.06 -17.33
N LYS A 12 -17.91 2.75 -17.25
CA LYS A 12 -16.87 2.74 -18.30
C LYS A 12 -16.05 1.44 -18.36
N HIS A 13 -16.21 0.56 -17.38
CA HIS A 13 -15.59 -0.78 -17.39
C HIS A 13 -16.36 -1.77 -18.26
N LEU A 14 -17.65 -1.53 -18.52
CA LEU A 14 -18.46 -2.36 -19.40
C LEU A 14 -18.07 -2.13 -20.86
N ARG A 15 -17.68 -3.20 -21.57
CA ARG A 15 -17.26 -3.14 -22.98
C ARG A 15 -17.80 -4.34 -23.74
N VAL A 16 -18.25 -4.10 -24.97
CA VAL A 16 -18.58 -5.17 -25.92
C VAL A 16 -17.47 -5.25 -26.96
N SER A 17 -16.91 -6.45 -27.14
CA SER A 17 -15.90 -6.74 -28.14
C SER A 17 -16.39 -7.86 -29.05
N ALA A 18 -16.16 -7.75 -30.35
CA ALA A 18 -16.44 -8.84 -31.27
C ALA A 18 -15.42 -9.97 -31.08
N PRO A 19 -15.80 -11.25 -31.24
CA PRO A 19 -14.85 -12.33 -31.28
C PRO A 19 -13.90 -12.13 -32.48
N GLY A 20 -12.60 -12.15 -32.21
CA GLY A 20 -11.54 -11.94 -33.19
C GLY A 20 -10.19 -12.24 -32.55
N PRO A 21 -9.09 -12.28 -33.32
CA PRO A 21 -7.76 -12.43 -32.75
C PRO A 21 -7.55 -11.35 -31.68
N ALA A 22 -7.00 -11.75 -30.52
CA ALA A 22 -6.71 -10.82 -29.45
C ALA A 22 -5.92 -9.64 -30.03
N PRO A 23 -6.29 -8.38 -29.74
CA PRO A 23 -5.49 -7.24 -30.14
C PRO A 23 -4.07 -7.50 -29.64
N VAL A 24 -3.09 -7.41 -30.54
CA VAL A 24 -1.69 -7.45 -30.15
C VAL A 24 -1.50 -6.31 -29.14
N PRO A 25 -0.95 -6.58 -27.93
CA PRO A 25 -0.63 -5.51 -27.00
C PRO A 25 0.16 -4.45 -27.77
N ALA A 26 -0.22 -3.18 -27.65
CA ALA A 26 0.57 -2.11 -28.24
C ALA A 26 2.01 -2.22 -27.69
N ASP A 27 3.01 -2.18 -28.57
CA ASP A 27 4.44 -2.32 -28.23
C ASP A 27 4.92 -1.30 -27.17
N ASP A 28 4.12 -0.24 -26.93
CA ASP A 28 4.39 0.78 -25.91
C ASP A 28 3.98 0.39 -24.48
N ALA A 29 3.30 -0.74 -24.29
CA ALA A 29 3.06 -1.30 -22.96
C ALA A 29 4.31 -2.08 -22.52
N ALA A 30 5.40 -1.36 -22.22
CA ALA A 30 6.50 -1.92 -21.46
C ALA A 30 5.90 -2.70 -20.28
N PRO A 31 6.31 -3.95 -20.01
CA PRO A 31 5.79 -4.69 -18.87
C PRO A 31 6.10 -3.85 -17.62
N LEU A 32 5.08 -3.19 -17.04
CA LEU A 32 5.15 -2.53 -15.74
C LEU A 32 5.27 -3.57 -14.60
N LEU A 33 5.71 -4.79 -14.93
CA LEU A 33 6.02 -5.80 -13.96
C LEU A 33 7.38 -5.42 -13.38
N PRO A 34 7.44 -5.01 -12.10
CA PRO A 34 8.72 -4.80 -11.46
C PRO A 34 9.57 -6.07 -11.53
N PRO A 35 10.91 -5.95 -11.46
CA PRO A 35 11.77 -7.11 -11.32
C PRO A 35 11.24 -7.98 -10.18
N ARG A 36 10.88 -9.24 -10.49
CA ARG A 36 10.35 -10.19 -9.50
C ARG A 36 11.27 -10.37 -8.29
N SER A 37 12.54 -9.96 -8.40
CA SER A 37 13.58 -10.08 -7.36
C SER A 37 13.37 -9.16 -6.15
N GLU A 38 12.67 -8.03 -6.28
CA GLU A 38 12.67 -6.99 -5.23
C GLU A 38 11.51 -7.12 -4.23
N GLY A 39 10.73 -8.20 -4.30
CA GLY A 39 9.59 -8.39 -3.39
C GLY A 39 8.51 -7.29 -3.49
N GLY A 40 8.53 -6.44 -4.51
CA GLY A 40 7.60 -5.32 -4.69
C GLY A 40 8.07 -3.97 -4.10
N VAL A 41 9.18 -3.94 -3.35
CA VAL A 41 9.76 -2.72 -2.77
C VAL A 41 11.18 -2.52 -3.30
N THR A 42 11.40 -1.45 -4.06
CA THR A 42 12.70 -1.19 -4.72
C THR A 42 13.60 -0.23 -3.96
N ARG A 43 13.03 0.55 -3.03
CA ARG A 43 13.76 1.57 -2.27
C ARG A 43 13.06 1.88 -0.96
N ALA A 44 13.84 2.04 0.10
CA ALA A 44 13.40 2.56 1.40
C ALA A 44 14.53 3.42 1.97
N ASP A 45 14.34 4.74 2.00
CA ASP A 45 15.34 5.70 2.45
C ASP A 45 14.72 6.84 3.28
N ARG A 46 15.54 7.53 4.06
CA ARG A 46 15.17 8.74 4.80
C ARG A 46 15.63 9.99 4.05
N LEU A 47 14.70 10.85 3.68
CA LEU A 47 14.95 12.13 3.03
C LEU A 47 15.25 13.22 4.07
N SER A 48 15.74 14.38 3.59
CA SER A 48 15.94 15.57 4.43
C SER A 48 14.65 16.00 5.11
N GLY A 49 14.74 16.45 6.37
CA GLY A 49 13.56 16.84 7.14
C GLY A 49 12.82 15.66 7.75
N ASP A 50 13.49 14.52 7.89
CA ASP A 50 12.95 13.34 8.56
C ASP A 50 11.72 12.70 7.87
N ILE A 51 11.77 12.67 6.54
CA ILE A 51 10.69 12.11 5.73
C ILE A 51 11.13 10.74 5.23
N GLY A 52 10.49 9.69 5.69
CA GLY A 52 10.63 8.36 5.11
C GLY A 52 10.11 8.33 3.68
N TYR A 53 10.78 7.58 2.83
CA TYR A 53 10.38 7.36 1.44
C TYR A 53 10.47 5.88 1.12
N ILE A 54 9.36 5.30 0.66
CA ILE A 54 9.28 3.93 0.19
C ILE A 54 8.76 3.90 -1.25
N ASP A 55 9.43 3.14 -2.12
CA ASP A 55 9.07 2.95 -3.53
C ASP A 55 8.50 1.56 -3.73
N VAL A 56 7.19 1.50 -3.95
CA VAL A 56 6.44 0.25 -4.08
C VAL A 56 6.03 0.09 -5.54
N VAL A 57 6.72 -0.77 -6.25
CA VAL A 57 6.58 -0.96 -7.70
C VAL A 57 5.60 -2.07 -8.07
N GLY A 58 5.10 -2.83 -7.10
CA GLY A 58 4.02 -3.78 -7.30
C GLY A 58 3.63 -4.50 -6.02
N PHE A 59 2.51 -5.22 -6.06
CA PHE A 59 2.01 -6.02 -4.95
C PHE A 59 2.06 -7.51 -5.32
N PRO A 60 3.22 -8.19 -5.25
CA PRO A 60 3.27 -9.64 -5.47
C PRO A 60 2.45 -10.38 -4.40
N SER A 61 2.43 -11.73 -4.43
CA SER A 61 1.77 -12.49 -3.36
C SER A 61 2.33 -12.12 -1.98
N LEU A 62 1.51 -12.20 -0.93
CA LEU A 62 1.92 -11.78 0.41
C LEU A 62 3.17 -12.52 0.89
N ALA A 63 3.31 -13.80 0.55
CA ALA A 63 4.48 -14.61 0.86
C ALA A 63 5.80 -14.03 0.31
N VAL A 64 5.72 -13.30 -0.81
CA VAL A 64 6.87 -12.62 -1.43
C VAL A 64 7.00 -11.18 -0.93
N PHE A 65 5.88 -10.47 -0.77
CA PHE A 65 5.85 -9.06 -0.39
C PHE A 65 6.28 -8.80 1.05
N LYS A 66 5.84 -9.67 1.97
CA LYS A 66 5.89 -9.42 3.41
C LYS A 66 7.29 -9.09 3.93
N SER A 67 8.31 -9.87 3.56
CA SER A 67 9.67 -9.62 4.07
C SER A 67 10.23 -8.29 3.60
N ALA A 68 9.97 -7.90 2.35
CA ALA A 68 10.49 -6.65 1.79
C ALA A 68 9.84 -5.43 2.44
N VAL A 69 8.52 -5.45 2.58
CA VAL A 69 7.78 -4.36 3.22
C VAL A 69 8.07 -4.28 4.72
N ASP A 70 8.22 -5.40 5.43
CA ASP A 70 8.55 -5.40 6.86
C ASP A 70 9.91 -4.75 7.13
N GLN A 71 10.92 -5.07 6.31
CA GLN A 71 12.25 -4.48 6.42
C GLN A 71 12.24 -2.97 6.10
N ALA A 72 11.53 -2.59 5.03
CA ALA A 72 11.38 -1.19 4.66
C ALA A 72 10.68 -0.38 5.77
N MET A 73 9.55 -0.87 6.27
CA MET A 73 8.79 -0.18 7.31
C MET A 73 9.55 -0.10 8.64
N ALA A 74 10.30 -1.14 9.01
CA ALA A 74 11.18 -1.08 10.18
C ALA A 74 12.28 -0.02 10.03
N SER A 75 12.87 0.14 8.84
CA SER A 75 13.89 1.16 8.61
C SER A 75 13.37 2.61 8.65
N LEU A 76 12.06 2.79 8.52
CA LEU A 76 11.39 4.10 8.44
C LEU A 76 10.49 4.38 9.66
N GLU A 77 10.59 3.56 10.72
CA GLU A 77 9.67 3.59 11.85
C GLU A 77 9.63 4.93 12.61
N ASP A 78 10.79 5.57 12.74
CA ASP A 78 11.00 6.79 13.53
C ASP A 78 11.02 8.05 12.65
N THR A 79 10.35 8.00 11.49
CA THR A 79 10.24 9.14 10.59
C THR A 79 9.06 10.04 10.95
N GLU A 80 9.19 11.36 10.78
CA GLU A 80 8.11 12.32 11.09
C GLU A 80 6.97 12.25 10.06
N ALA A 81 7.30 11.88 8.81
CA ALA A 81 6.34 11.70 7.73
C ALA A 81 6.80 10.59 6.78
N LEU A 82 5.86 9.99 6.04
CA LEU A 82 6.16 8.93 5.07
C LEU A 82 5.59 9.28 3.69
N ILE A 83 6.40 9.13 2.65
CA ILE A 83 6.00 9.15 1.24
C ILE A 83 5.98 7.73 0.73
N ILE A 84 4.83 7.30 0.22
CA ILE A 84 4.67 6.01 -0.47
C ILE A 84 4.56 6.30 -1.97
N ASP A 85 5.60 5.96 -2.72
CA ASP A 85 5.65 6.15 -4.16
C ASP A 85 5.13 4.90 -4.89
N VAL A 86 4.00 5.05 -5.57
CA VAL A 86 3.34 4.00 -6.36
C VAL A 86 3.25 4.36 -7.84
N ARG A 87 4.03 5.36 -8.30
CA ARG A 87 3.90 5.89 -9.68
C ARG A 87 4.21 4.85 -10.76
N ARG A 88 5.01 3.84 -10.43
CA ARG A 88 5.38 2.72 -11.33
C ARG A 88 4.67 1.42 -10.96
N ASN A 89 3.69 1.48 -10.05
CA ASN A 89 3.02 0.31 -9.53
C ASN A 89 1.95 -0.19 -10.52
N GLY A 90 2.15 -1.40 -11.05
CA GLY A 90 1.20 -2.05 -11.95
C GLY A 90 0.04 -2.79 -11.25
N GLY A 91 -0.08 -2.68 -9.92
CA GLY A 91 -1.06 -3.39 -9.10
C GLY A 91 -0.54 -4.72 -8.55
N GLY A 92 -1.46 -5.62 -8.23
CA GLY A 92 -1.15 -6.97 -7.74
C GLY A 92 -2.15 -7.51 -6.72
N SER A 93 -1.66 -8.23 -5.70
CA SER A 93 -2.46 -8.93 -4.69
C SER A 93 -3.10 -7.97 -3.68
N PRO A 94 -4.44 -8.04 -3.50
CA PRO A 94 -5.14 -7.30 -2.46
C PRO A 94 -4.64 -7.62 -1.04
N GLU A 95 -4.16 -8.84 -0.77
CA GLU A 95 -3.65 -9.22 0.55
C GLU A 95 -2.36 -8.47 0.90
N SER A 96 -1.49 -8.25 -0.08
CA SER A 96 -0.26 -7.48 0.09
C SER A 96 -0.54 -6.00 0.30
N VAL A 97 -1.56 -5.46 -0.38
CA VAL A 97 -2.06 -4.11 -0.12
C VAL A 97 -2.56 -4.00 1.33
N SER A 98 -3.41 -4.94 1.75
CA SER A 98 -3.91 -5.03 3.12
C SER A 98 -2.79 -5.12 4.16
N ASN A 99 -1.73 -5.87 3.87
CA ASN A 99 -0.56 -5.94 4.74
C ASN A 99 0.17 -4.60 4.89
N LEU A 100 0.42 -3.88 3.79
CA LEU A 100 1.00 -2.53 3.87
C LEU A 100 0.09 -1.57 4.64
N VAL A 101 -1.22 -1.59 4.39
CA VAL A 101 -2.20 -0.74 5.10
C VAL A 101 -2.19 -1.00 6.60
N SER A 102 -1.95 -2.25 7.03
CA SER A 102 -1.94 -2.61 8.45
C SER A 102 -0.90 -1.85 9.30
N TYR A 103 0.17 -1.33 8.69
CA TYR A 103 1.17 -0.50 9.38
C TYR A 103 0.62 0.85 9.85
N PHE A 104 -0.46 1.33 9.24
CA PHE A 104 -1.08 2.63 9.54
C PHE A 104 -2.31 2.51 10.44
N LEU A 105 -2.64 1.30 10.89
CA LEU A 105 -3.79 1.04 11.77
C LEU A 105 -3.33 0.82 13.22
N ASP A 106 -4.18 1.24 14.16
CA ASP A 106 -3.93 1.05 15.58
C ASP A 106 -3.99 -0.42 15.97
N ALA A 107 -2.94 -0.94 16.60
CA ALA A 107 -2.84 -2.35 17.01
C ALA A 107 -3.86 -2.77 18.08
N GLY A 108 -4.38 -1.81 18.86
CA GLY A 108 -5.37 -2.06 19.89
C GLY A 108 -6.82 -1.77 19.47
N ALA A 109 -7.04 -1.30 18.24
CA ALA A 109 -8.38 -1.01 17.74
C ALA A 109 -9.06 -2.28 17.23
N GLU A 110 -10.38 -2.20 17.07
CA GLU A 110 -11.14 -3.25 16.40
C GLU A 110 -10.68 -3.43 14.93
N PRO A 111 -10.82 -4.64 14.36
CA PRO A 111 -10.41 -4.90 12.99
C PRO A 111 -11.11 -3.95 12.04
N VAL A 112 -10.35 -3.37 11.13
CA VAL A 112 -10.89 -2.47 10.12
C VAL A 112 -11.12 -3.27 8.84
N LYS A 113 -12.37 -3.26 8.37
CA LYS A 113 -12.70 -3.82 7.06
C LYS A 113 -12.16 -2.90 5.97
N ILE A 114 -11.12 -3.34 5.27
CA ILE A 114 -10.45 -2.54 4.21
C ILE A 114 -11.24 -2.59 2.90
N ASN A 115 -11.56 -3.78 2.42
CA ASN A 115 -12.25 -3.99 1.14
C ASN A 115 -13.16 -5.22 1.19
N GLU A 116 -14.20 -5.22 0.34
CA GLU A 116 -15.07 -6.36 0.05
C GLU A 116 -15.12 -6.59 -1.45
N PHE A 117 -14.97 -7.85 -1.88
CA PHE A 117 -15.01 -8.22 -3.28
C PHE A 117 -16.30 -8.96 -3.60
N PHE A 118 -17.10 -8.39 -4.51
CA PHE A 118 -18.30 -9.02 -5.05
C PHE A 118 -17.97 -9.59 -6.44
N MET A 119 -17.91 -10.92 -6.56
CA MET A 119 -17.66 -11.60 -7.84
C MET A 119 -18.97 -12.13 -8.43
N SER A 120 -19.28 -11.78 -9.68
CA SER A 120 -20.56 -12.09 -10.35
C SER A 120 -20.72 -13.55 -10.84
N GLY A 121 -19.80 -14.45 -10.49
CA GLY A 121 -19.78 -15.86 -10.94
C GLY A 121 -20.34 -16.90 -9.95
N GLY A 122 -21.04 -16.46 -8.90
CA GLY A 122 -21.53 -17.32 -7.82
C GLY A 122 -20.77 -17.08 -6.51
N TYR A 123 -21.52 -17.07 -5.40
CA TYR A 123 -20.99 -16.90 -4.05
C TYR A 123 -19.98 -18.02 -3.72
N VAL A 124 -18.69 -17.72 -3.82
CA VAL A 124 -17.70 -18.28 -2.91
C VAL A 124 -17.40 -17.16 -1.92
N ALA A 125 -17.89 -17.31 -0.68
CA ALA A 125 -17.45 -16.48 0.42
C ALA A 125 -15.95 -16.77 0.63
N ALA A 126 -15.09 -16.07 -0.10
CA ALA A 126 -13.71 -15.92 0.31
C ALA A 126 -13.79 -15.22 1.67
N LYS A 127 -13.42 -15.92 2.74
CA LYS A 127 -13.27 -15.31 4.06
C LYS A 127 -12.32 -14.12 3.89
N GLU A 128 -12.83 -12.91 4.03
CA GLU A 128 -12.01 -11.70 4.04
C GLU A 128 -10.97 -11.82 5.17
N PRO A 129 -9.69 -11.49 4.93
CA PRO A 129 -8.78 -11.28 6.03
C PRO A 129 -9.19 -9.99 6.75
N GLN A 130 -9.73 -10.14 7.96
CA GLN A 130 -9.86 -9.05 8.91
C GLN A 130 -8.44 -8.62 9.31
N VAL A 131 -8.10 -7.35 9.13
CA VAL A 131 -6.72 -6.87 9.30
C VAL A 131 -6.60 -6.08 10.60
N ARG A 132 -5.85 -6.61 11.56
CA ARG A 132 -5.25 -5.80 12.65
C ARG A 132 -3.75 -5.70 12.43
N ARG A 133 -3.13 -4.64 12.97
CA ARG A 133 -1.67 -4.54 13.05
C ARG A 133 -1.15 -5.74 13.84
N ASN A 134 -0.25 -6.51 13.23
CA ASN A 134 0.31 -7.76 13.77
C ASN A 134 -0.68 -8.96 13.88
N GLU A 135 -1.79 -9.05 13.15
CA GLU A 135 -2.66 -10.26 13.15
C GLU A 135 -2.67 -11.08 11.84
N PHE A 136 -1.79 -10.78 10.88
CA PHE A 136 -1.48 -11.74 9.80
C PHE A 136 -0.61 -12.91 10.33
N HIS A 137 -1.10 -13.67 11.31
CA HIS A 137 -0.38 -14.76 11.97
C HIS A 137 -1.09 -16.11 11.78
N GLY A 138 -0.86 -16.70 10.60
CA GLY A 138 -0.87 -18.15 10.43
C GLY A 138 0.45 -18.81 10.84
N TYR A 139 1.46 -18.09 11.35
CA TYR A 139 2.70 -18.64 11.91
C TYR A 139 3.27 -17.69 12.99
N PRO A 140 3.80 -18.20 14.12
CA PRO A 140 4.12 -17.40 15.29
C PRO A 140 5.42 -16.62 15.11
N LEU A 141 5.40 -15.30 15.25
CA LEU A 141 6.58 -14.54 15.64
C LEU A 141 6.18 -13.58 16.78
N THR A 142 6.48 -14.01 18.00
CA THR A 142 6.52 -13.15 19.17
C THR A 142 7.70 -12.19 19.03
N LEU A 143 7.49 -11.05 18.36
CA LEU A 143 8.27 -9.85 18.61
C LEU A 143 7.29 -8.76 19.04
N THR A 144 7.34 -8.39 20.31
CA THR A 144 6.54 -7.32 20.88
C THR A 144 7.02 -5.98 20.33
N TYR A 145 6.42 -5.54 19.21
CA TYR A 145 6.73 -4.24 18.63
C TYR A 145 5.79 -3.16 19.18
N ARG A 146 6.28 -2.39 20.15
CA ARG A 146 5.65 -1.12 20.56
C ARG A 146 5.97 -0.04 19.53
N MET A 147 5.22 0.04 18.42
CA MET A 147 5.18 1.27 17.61
C MET A 147 3.93 2.06 17.96
N ALA A 148 4.11 3.32 18.28
CA ALA A 148 3.09 4.34 18.16
C ALA A 148 3.56 5.23 17.01
N PHE A 149 2.96 5.08 15.83
CA PHE A 149 3.15 6.04 14.74
C PHE A 149 2.41 7.31 15.15
N ARG A 150 3.10 8.21 15.85
CA ARG A 150 2.52 9.49 16.26
C ARG A 150 2.81 10.47 15.13
N ILE A 151 1.90 10.55 14.15
CA ILE A 151 1.87 11.71 13.25
C ILE A 151 1.61 12.90 14.16
N HIS A 152 2.66 13.64 14.51
CA HIS A 152 2.50 14.89 15.24
C HIS A 152 1.75 15.85 14.30
N PRO A 153 0.56 16.35 14.66
CA PRO A 153 0.00 17.47 13.93
C PRO A 153 0.97 18.63 14.14
N THR A 154 1.77 18.95 13.14
CA THR A 154 2.66 20.10 13.19
C THR A 154 1.78 21.34 13.24
N ALA A 155 1.57 21.87 14.45
CA ALA A 155 1.10 23.22 14.62
C ALA A 155 2.18 24.14 14.06
N LEU A 156 1.91 24.76 12.91
CA LEU A 156 2.64 25.92 12.41
C LEU A 156 2.47 27.06 13.43
N VAL A 157 3.26 27.04 14.50
CA VAL A 157 3.46 28.21 15.37
C VAL A 157 4.70 28.91 14.87
N GLY A 158 4.50 30.13 14.35
CA GLY A 158 5.55 30.98 13.82
C GLY A 158 6.70 31.16 14.81
N ARG A 159 7.93 31.04 14.32
CA ARG A 159 9.14 31.32 15.08
C ARG A 159 9.20 32.82 15.41
N GLY A 160 8.74 33.18 16.60
CA GLY A 160 9.18 34.38 17.29
C GLY A 160 10.55 34.12 17.89
N ARG A 161 11.56 34.86 17.45
CA ARG A 161 12.91 34.89 18.04
C ARG A 161 12.83 35.20 19.54
N ALA A 162 13.54 34.42 20.35
CA ALA A 162 14.11 34.92 21.60
C ALA A 162 15.55 34.40 21.71
N VAL A 163 16.46 35.35 21.88
CA VAL A 163 17.90 35.20 22.09
C VAL A 163 18.14 35.07 23.60
N GLY A 164 19.07 34.19 24.00
CA GLY A 164 19.63 34.08 25.36
C GLY A 164 19.96 32.62 25.68
N ALA A 165 21.23 32.19 25.62
CA ALA A 165 22.20 32.18 26.74
C ALA A 165 21.64 31.39 27.95
N GLN A 166 22.26 30.33 28.49
CA GLN A 166 23.68 30.04 28.67
C GLN A 166 23.89 28.56 29.07
N CYS A 167 25.15 28.15 28.93
CA CYS A 167 25.79 26.93 29.39
C CYS A 167 25.85 26.82 30.92
N LEU A 168 25.57 25.63 31.47
CA LEU A 168 26.41 24.83 32.39
C LEU A 168 25.77 23.45 32.55
#